data_AF-A0A561SJM5-F1
#
_entry.id   AF-A0A561SJM5-F1
#
_cell.length_a   1.000
_cell.length_b   1.000
_cell.length_c   1.000
_cell.angle_alpha   90.00
_cell.angle_beta   90.00
_cell.angle_gamma   90.00
#
_symmetry.space_group_name_H-M   'P 1'
#
loop_
_entity.id
_entity.type
_entity.pdbx_description
1 polymer ?
#
loop_
_entity_poly.entity_id
_entity_poly.type
_entity_poly.pdbx_seq_one_letter_code
_entity_poly.pdbx_strand_id
1 'polypeptide(L)' 'MATMHYEFRVEGRLTDEARAAFGDMRITEVPPETVIDGEVLDESHLHGIIVQLQALGITVVAAHPIPE' A
#
# COMPACT_ATOMS: atom_id res chain seq x y z
N MET A 1 18.60 9.72 -7.01
CA MET A 1 17.51 9.80 -6.03
C MET A 1 17.25 8.38 -5.58
N ALA A 2 17.30 8.10 -4.28
CA ALA A 2 17.11 6.75 -3.76
C ALA A 2 15.61 6.44 -3.74
N THR A 3 15.18 5.45 -4.51
CA THR A 3 13.83 4.90 -4.46
C THR A 3 13.74 3.97 -3.26
N MET A 4 12.88 4.27 -2.30
CA MET A 4 12.61 3.39 -1.16
C MET A 4 11.38 2.54 -1.49
N HIS A 5 11.54 1.22 -1.39
CA HIS A 5 10.45 0.27 -1.57
C HIS A 5 9.66 0.22 -0.26
N TYR A 6 8.34 0.35 -0.31
CA TYR A 6 7.48 0.30 0.88
C TYR A 6 6.50 -0.86 0.81
N GLU A 7 6.24 -1.48 1.97
CA GLU A 7 5.20 -2.48 2.16
C GLU A 7 4.08 -1.92 3.06
N PHE A 8 2.85 -2.00 2.60
CA PHE A 8 1.64 -1.68 3.36
C PHE A 8 0.85 -2.97 3.59
N ARG A 9 0.54 -3.27 4.86
CA ARG A 9 -0.31 -4.40 5.23
C ARG A 9 -1.69 -3.90 5.63
N VAL A 10 -2.73 -4.46 5.02
CA VAL A 10 -4.12 -4.09 5.26
C VAL A 10 -4.98 -5.34 5.50
N GLU A 11 -5.93 -5.23 6.45
CA GLU A 11 -6.86 -6.32 6.74
C GLU A 11 -7.96 -6.41 5.67
N GLY A 12 -8.27 -7.63 5.24
CA GLY A 12 -9.33 -7.91 4.28
C GLY A 12 -8.84 -8.11 2.84
N ARG A 13 -9.78 -8.29 1.90
CA ARG A 13 -9.50 -8.46 0.47
C ARG A 13 -9.69 -7.13 -0.26
N LEU A 14 -8.71 -6.73 -1.05
CA LEU A 14 -8.90 -5.64 -2.00
C LEU A 14 -9.83 -6.08 -3.15
N THR A 15 -10.81 -5.23 -3.49
CA THR A 15 -11.61 -5.42 -4.69
C THR A 15 -10.78 -5.12 -5.95
N ASP A 16 -11.19 -5.65 -7.10
CA ASP A 16 -10.48 -5.41 -8.36
C ASP A 16 -10.45 -3.92 -8.75
N GLU A 17 -11.45 -3.13 -8.35
CA GLU A 17 -11.47 -1.68 -8.53
C GLU A 17 -10.40 -0.98 -7.69
N ALA A 18 -10.23 -1.42 -6.43
CA ALA A 18 -9.19 -0.90 -5.57
C ALA A 18 -7.81 -1.28 -6.13
N ARG A 19 -7.63 -2.51 -6.62
CA ARG A 19 -6.38 -2.95 -7.26
C ARG A 19 -6.01 -2.07 -8.46
N ALA A 20 -6.97 -1.74 -9.30
CA ALA A 20 -6.76 -0.87 -10.46
C ALA A 20 -6.31 0.55 -10.08
N ALA A 21 -6.66 1.03 -8.88
CA ALA A 21 -6.25 2.35 -8.39
C ALA A 21 -4.77 2.42 -7.96
N PHE A 22 -4.12 1.28 -7.70
CA PHE A 22 -2.73 1.23 -7.24
C PHE A 22 -1.69 1.05 -8.36
N GLY A 23 -2.13 0.98 -9.63
CA GLY A 23 -1.28 1.11 -10.82
C GLY A 23 0.00 0.27 -10.81
N ASP A 24 1.12 0.92 -10.49
CA ASP A 24 2.48 0.35 -10.51
C ASP A 24 2.83 -0.50 -9.26
N MET A 25 1.94 -0.55 -8.27
CA MET A 25 2.15 -1.33 -7.04
C MET A 25 1.89 -2.82 -7.26
N ARG A 26 2.75 -3.68 -6.72
CA ARG A 26 2.51 -5.12 -6.70
C ARG A 26 1.60 -5.44 -5.51
N ILE A 27 0.50 -6.14 -5.80
CA ILE A 27 -0.50 -6.51 -4.80
C ILE A 27 -0.44 -8.02 -4.62
N THR A 28 -0.09 -8.46 -3.41
CA THR A 28 0.00 -9.88 -3.08
C THR A 28 -1.06 -10.21 -2.03
N GLU A 29 -2.01 -11.08 -2.37
CA GLU A 29 -2.98 -11.60 -1.39
C GLU A 29 -2.34 -12.74 -0.61
N VAL A 30 -1.96 -12.45 0.63
CA VAL A 30 -1.55 -13.45 1.60
C VAL A 30 -2.78 -13.70 2.50
N PRO A 31 -3.30 -14.93 2.68
CA PRO A 31 -4.42 -15.10 3.61
C PRO A 31 -3.94 -14.81 5.05
N PRO A 32 -4.60 -13.96 5.87
CA PRO A 32 -5.74 -13.05 5.66
C PRO A 32 -5.38 -11.55 5.50
N GLU A 33 -4.13 -11.25 5.14
CA GLU A 33 -3.57 -9.90 5.07
C GLU A 33 -3.21 -9.52 3.62
N THR A 34 -3.76 -8.41 3.13
CA THR A 34 -3.36 -7.89 1.83
C THR A 34 -2.10 -7.06 1.98
N VAL A 35 -1.09 -7.39 1.18
CA VAL A 35 0.17 -6.65 1.08
C VAL A 35 0.13 -5.78 -0.18
N ILE A 36 0.32 -4.47 0.00
CA ILE A 36 0.46 -3.48 -1.08
C ILE A 36 1.91 -3.01 -1.06
N ASP A 37 2.69 -3.29 -2.09
CA ASP A 37 4.08 -2.83 -2.19
C ASP A 37 4.29 -1.91 -3.39
N GLY A 38 5.10 -0.85 -3.21
CA GLY A 38 5.33 0.11 -4.27
C GLY A 38 6.34 1.20 -3.96
N GLU A 39 6.61 2.02 -4.98
CA GLU A 39 7.52 3.14 -4.90
C GLU A 39 6.83 4.34 -4.21
N VAL A 40 7.43 4.80 -3.13
CA VAL A 40 7.01 6.03 -2.44
C VAL A 40 8.09 7.08 -2.66
N LEU A 41 7.67 8.23 -3.19
CA LEU A 41 8.56 9.29 -3.65
C LEU A 41 9.05 10.16 -2.49
N ASP A 42 8.14 10.44 -1.54
CA ASP A 42 8.40 11.26 -0.35
C ASP A 42 7.33 11.01 0.73
N GLU A 43 7.46 11.69 1.87
CA GLU A 43 6.54 11.60 3.00
C GLU A 43 5.13 12.13 2.67
N SER A 44 5.01 13.09 1.75
CA SER A 44 3.70 13.62 1.32
C SER A 44 2.95 12.57 0.49
N HIS A 45 3.66 11.86 -0.38
CA HIS A 45 3.14 10.75 -1.14
C HIS A 45 2.70 9.61 -0.20
N LEU A 46 3.51 9.28 0.81
CA LEU A 46 3.15 8.30 1.85
C LEU A 46 1.84 8.68 2.56
N HIS A 47 1.73 9.93 3.01
CA HIS A 47 0.54 10.41 3.70
C HIS A 47 -0.69 10.39 2.77
N GLY A 48 -0.51 10.71 1.48
CA GLY A 48 -1.56 10.60 0.46
C GLY A 48 -2.09 9.17 0.33
N ILE A 49 -1.19 8.18 0.31
CA ILE A 49 -1.57 6.75 0.27
C ILE A 49 -2.37 6.38 1.53
N ILE A 50 -1.94 6.80 2.72
CA ILE A 50 -2.65 6.52 3.97
C ILE A 50 -4.06 7.12 3.96
N VAL A 51 -4.21 8.37 3.53
CA VAL A 51 -5.51 9.04 3.44
C VAL A 51 -6.42 8.33 2.43
N GLN A 52 -5.89 7.89 1.29
CA GLN A 52 -6.64 7.16 0.29
C GLN A 52 -7.12 5.80 0.82
N LEU A 53 -6.28 5.07 1.55
CA LEU A 53 -6.66 3.82 2.21
C LEU A 53 -7.79 4.05 3.22
N GLN A 54 -7.68 5.08 4.05
CA GLN A 54 -8.73 5.46 4.99
C GLN A 54 -10.04 5.84 4.31
N ALA A 55 -9.98 6.58 3.20
CA ALA A 55 -11.15 6.97 2.42
C ALA A 55 -11.89 5.76 1.81
N LEU A 56 -11.16 4.68 1.52
CA LEU A 56 -11.70 3.41 1.05
C LEU A 56 -12.21 2.51 2.19
N GLY A 57 -12.12 2.94 3.45
CA GLY A 57 -12.46 2.14 4.63
C GLY A 57 -11.43 1.06 4.95
N ILE A 58 -10.23 1.15 4.37
CA ILE A 58 -9.15 0.22 4.58
C ILE A 58 -8.32 0.68 5.78
N THR A 59 -8.17 -0.21 6.76
CA THR A 59 -7.36 0.08 7.95
C THR A 59 -5.92 -0.35 7.71
N VAL A 60 -4.99 0.61 7.85
CA VAL A 60 -3.54 0.33 7.78
C VAL A 60 -3.09 -0.20 9.14
N VAL A 61 -2.60 -1.44 9.16
CA VAL A 61 -2.10 -2.09 10.40
C VAL A 61 -0.59 -1.91 10.57
N ALA A 62 0.17 -1.84 9.47
CA ALA A 62 1.60 -1.56 9.49
C ALA A 62 2.07 -0.97 8.16
N ALA A 63 3.03 -0.06 8.22
CA ALA A 63 3.76 0.47 7.06
C ALA A 63 5.25 0.48 7.39
N HIS A 64 6.04 -0.28 6.63
CA HIS A 64 7.48 -0.41 6.86
C HIS A 64 8.23 -0.21 5.53
N PRO A 65 9.37 0.50 5.55
CA PRO A 65 10.27 0.50 4.40
C PRO A 65 10.85 -0.90 4.23
N ILE A 66 10.81 -1.42 3.01
CA ILE A 66 11.45 -2.68 2.64
C ILE A 66 12.92 -2.36 2.34
N PRO A 67 13.87 -2.96 3.06
CA PRO A 67 15.27 -2.92 2.68
C PRO A 67 15.48 -3.74 1.40
N GLU A 68 16.26 -3.17 0.48
CA GLU A 68 16.68 -3.77 -0.81
C GLU A 68 17.38 -5.13 -0.67
#